data_AF-A0A0D2BV40-F1
#
_entry.id   AF-A0A0D2BV40-F1
#
_cell.length_a   1.000
_cell.length_b   1.000
_cell.length_c   1.000
_cell.angle_alpha   90.00
_cell.angle_beta   90.00
_cell.angle_gamma   90.00
#
_symmetry.space_group_name_H-M   'P 1'
#
loop_
_entity.id
_entity.type
_entity.pdbx_description
1 polymer ?
#
loop_
_entity_poly.entity_id
_entity_poly.type
_entity_poly.pdbx_seq_one_letter_code
_entity_poly.pdbx_strand_id
1 'polypeptide(L)'
;MTPLQAWVDTTPVRNHTSEGSKSAGNRSLLEGWVHDKFKEQTPLTENGSATCQFFHGPEGWDSSCRGSRSTTIPSTDGELRAAIRALKSSTRTIERRTRILRAQGAQLKQLEDVETAIDARKARQEQYLDQKHAAEVQHVKFANEQLFEALRSALRAEFERITKEVRSTAAVVTELLNSDDRALSELNDLSSSSAKEGCQIDLEALTDRVNKLTRALQYFRTQTVKDRLDLTYLESLSNAEDVSDGTLDTVQEDLDSLYSEIDDVVGMVVAQEHGNTLHAALQDVRRVRKQDERRLNQRVDGQLCSLTDAVVHLAKRLESLQSRRLNLHDLDFQLKHLEPSTRSNTKPIVDQAGAESKDIIDPAAKALIHHLGITAGSGDRKTSETAAITGQLHDLSLSLDCQSAGNVLRILQLSDQAAAMRGAAVQRTSDALAPHHSYELDVRELEEMIAAAKTETERGIT
;
A
#
# COMPACT_ATOMS: atom_id res chain seq x y z
N MET A 1 -1.82 -29.43 -22.98
CA MET A 1 -2.91 -30.25 -23.56
C MET A 1 -4.20 -29.45 -23.46
N THR A 2 -4.59 -28.84 -24.56
CA THR A 2 -5.90 -28.22 -24.86
C THR A 2 -6.94 -29.33 -25.14
N PRO A 3 -8.19 -29.02 -25.54
CA PRO A 3 -9.25 -28.27 -24.84
C PRO A 3 -10.63 -28.98 -25.00
N LEU A 4 -11.74 -28.40 -24.53
CA LEU A 4 -13.12 -28.61 -25.04
C LEU A 4 -14.03 -27.58 -24.33
N GLN A 5 -14.37 -26.42 -24.93
CA GLN A 5 -15.45 -26.18 -25.90
C GLN A 5 -16.79 -26.82 -25.56
N ALA A 6 -17.78 -25.99 -25.17
CA ALA A 6 -19.18 -26.17 -25.50
C ALA A 6 -19.93 -24.83 -25.39
N TRP A 7 -20.05 -24.14 -26.52
CA TRP A 7 -21.18 -23.27 -26.82
C TRP A 7 -22.37 -24.16 -27.21
N VAL A 8 -23.57 -23.85 -26.69
CA VAL A 8 -24.84 -24.30 -27.28
C VAL A 8 -25.85 -23.16 -27.17
N ASP A 9 -26.15 -22.56 -28.32
CA ASP A 9 -27.41 -21.86 -28.60
C ASP A 9 -28.54 -22.87 -28.77
N THR A 10 -29.76 -22.57 -28.32
CA THR A 10 -31.02 -22.52 -29.12
C THR A 10 -32.28 -22.48 -28.22
N THR A 11 -32.93 -21.32 -28.08
CA THR A 11 -34.26 -20.95 -28.65
C THR A 11 -35.48 -21.45 -27.83
N PRO A 12 -36.76 -21.15 -28.20
CA PRO A 12 -37.49 -19.97 -27.73
C PRO A 12 -38.84 -20.33 -27.07
N VAL A 13 -39.42 -19.45 -26.26
CA VAL A 13 -40.84 -19.60 -25.84
C VAL A 13 -41.63 -18.32 -26.09
N ARG A 14 -42.50 -18.49 -27.07
CA ARG A 14 -43.67 -17.70 -27.48
C ARG A 14 -44.72 -17.73 -26.36
N ASN A 15 -45.28 -16.59 -25.99
CA ASN A 15 -46.64 -16.52 -25.43
C ASN A 15 -47.37 -15.28 -25.94
N HIS A 16 -48.49 -15.53 -26.60
CA HIS A 16 -49.51 -14.57 -27.00
C HIS A 16 -50.59 -14.50 -25.90
N THR A 17 -50.99 -13.29 -25.52
CA THR A 17 -52.37 -12.88 -25.13
C THR A 17 -52.34 -11.35 -25.12
N SER A 18 -52.87 -10.64 -26.12
CA SER A 18 -54.30 -10.38 -26.40
C SER A 18 -55.02 -9.70 -25.25
N GLU A 19 -55.20 -8.37 -25.35
CA GLU A 19 -56.47 -7.63 -25.31
C GLU A 19 -56.26 -6.18 -24.84
N GLY A 20 -56.94 -5.24 -25.49
CA GLY A 20 -57.09 -3.87 -24.95
C GLY A 20 -57.07 -2.73 -25.96
N SER A 21 -57.95 -2.78 -26.96
CA SER A 21 -58.27 -1.67 -27.86
C SER A 21 -58.55 -0.35 -27.15
N LYS A 22 -57.89 0.74 -27.55
CA LYS A 22 -58.54 2.07 -27.67
C LYS A 22 -58.06 2.80 -28.93
N SER A 23 -58.99 2.83 -29.87
CA SER A 23 -59.04 3.65 -31.08
C SER A 23 -59.20 5.12 -30.73
N ALA A 24 -58.30 5.98 -31.20
CA ALA A 24 -58.62 7.34 -31.63
C ALA A 24 -57.43 7.96 -32.39
N GLY A 25 -57.66 8.35 -33.65
CA GLY A 25 -57.02 9.52 -34.24
C GLY A 25 -55.67 9.31 -34.94
N ASN A 26 -55.66 8.68 -36.12
CA ASN A 26 -54.61 8.88 -37.12
C ASN A 26 -55.22 8.91 -38.53
N ARG A 27 -55.92 10.00 -38.84
CA ARG A 27 -56.29 10.37 -40.23
C ARG A 27 -55.66 11.72 -40.66
N SER A 28 -54.62 12.20 -39.98
CA SER A 28 -53.95 13.48 -40.34
C SER A 28 -52.48 13.38 -40.75
N LEU A 29 -51.85 12.20 -40.69
CA LEU A 29 -50.41 12.07 -40.99
C LEU A 29 -50.06 11.75 -42.46
N LEU A 30 -51.05 11.37 -43.27
CA LEU A 30 -50.86 11.13 -44.71
C LEU A 30 -51.19 12.35 -45.59
N GLU A 31 -51.95 13.33 -45.08
CA GLU A 31 -52.17 14.61 -45.78
C GLU A 31 -51.04 15.62 -45.54
N GLY A 32 -50.24 15.46 -44.48
CA GLY A 32 -49.05 16.29 -44.23
C GLY A 32 -47.86 15.95 -45.14
N TRP A 33 -47.72 14.69 -45.55
CA TRP A 33 -46.53 14.25 -46.29
C TRP A 33 -46.54 14.64 -47.77
N VAL A 34 -47.72 14.86 -48.36
CA VAL A 34 -47.87 15.26 -49.77
C VAL A 34 -47.78 16.79 -49.94
N HIS A 35 -48.03 17.57 -48.89
CA HIS A 35 -47.90 19.04 -48.95
C HIS A 35 -46.52 19.57 -48.54
N ASP A 36 -45.70 18.79 -47.84
CA ASP A 36 -44.34 19.18 -47.47
C ASP A 36 -43.36 19.04 -48.64
N LYS A 37 -43.53 18.00 -49.48
CA LYS A 37 -42.66 17.77 -50.65
C LYS A 37 -42.92 18.67 -51.86
N PHE A 38 -43.97 19.49 -51.86
CA PHE A 38 -44.29 20.41 -52.96
C PHE A 38 -44.17 21.90 -52.61
N LYS A 39 -43.85 22.25 -51.35
CA LYS A 39 -43.69 23.65 -50.91
C LYS A 39 -42.26 24.12 -50.71
N GLU A 40 -41.29 23.22 -50.68
CA GLU A 40 -39.88 23.60 -50.87
C GLU A 40 -39.61 23.74 -52.37
N GLN A 41 -40.03 24.89 -52.90
CA GLN A 41 -39.26 25.53 -53.96
C GLN A 41 -37.85 25.69 -53.40
N THR A 42 -36.95 24.78 -53.78
CA THR A 42 -35.51 25.02 -53.74
C THR A 42 -35.28 26.40 -54.34
N PRO A 43 -34.83 27.40 -53.57
CA PRO A 43 -34.24 28.57 -54.18
C PRO A 43 -33.05 28.05 -54.98
N LEU A 44 -33.16 28.17 -56.30
CA LEU A 44 -32.05 28.00 -57.21
C LEU A 44 -30.88 28.80 -56.64
N THR A 45 -29.94 28.07 -56.08
CA THR A 45 -28.69 28.60 -55.55
C THR A 45 -28.05 29.43 -56.65
N GLU A 46 -27.62 30.65 -56.33
CA GLU A 46 -26.96 31.61 -57.24
C GLU A 46 -25.75 31.03 -58.00
N ASN A 47 -25.28 29.83 -57.66
CA ASN A 47 -24.24 29.12 -58.40
C ASN A 47 -24.74 28.39 -59.68
N GLY A 48 -26.05 28.19 -59.82
CA GLY A 48 -26.65 27.73 -61.08
C GLY A 48 -26.74 28.82 -62.14
N SER A 49 -26.96 30.09 -61.72
CA SER A 49 -26.92 31.24 -62.61
C SER A 49 -25.49 31.71 -62.90
N ALA A 50 -24.53 31.51 -61.99
CA ALA A 50 -23.11 31.78 -62.24
C ALA A 50 -22.51 30.88 -63.33
N THR A 51 -22.93 29.61 -63.41
CA THR A 51 -22.43 28.70 -64.46
C THR A 51 -23.05 29.01 -65.83
N CYS A 52 -24.29 29.53 -65.87
CA CYS A 52 -24.87 30.10 -67.08
C CYS A 52 -24.31 31.49 -67.42
N GLN A 53 -23.90 32.29 -66.43
CA GLN A 53 -23.19 33.56 -66.63
C GLN A 53 -21.73 33.38 -67.04
N PHE A 54 -21.08 32.26 -66.72
CA PHE A 54 -19.75 31.94 -67.23
C PHE A 54 -19.76 31.60 -68.74
N PHE A 55 -20.90 31.14 -69.27
CA PHE A 55 -21.13 31.07 -70.71
C PHE A 55 -21.62 32.39 -71.33
N HIS A 56 -21.89 33.41 -70.50
CA HIS A 56 -22.35 34.74 -70.91
C HIS A 56 -21.48 35.86 -70.30
N GLY A 57 -20.16 35.68 -70.30
CA GLY A 57 -19.21 36.77 -70.05
C GLY A 57 -19.25 37.78 -71.22
N PRO A 58 -19.31 39.11 -70.97
CA PRO A 58 -19.50 40.13 -72.02
C PRO A 58 -18.32 40.34 -72.98
N GLU A 59 -17.20 39.64 -72.82
CA GLU A 59 -16.00 39.87 -73.62
C GLU A 59 -15.36 38.53 -74.00
N GLY A 60 -15.44 38.16 -75.28
CA GLY A 60 -14.60 37.08 -75.82
C GLY A 60 -15.19 36.16 -76.89
N TRP A 61 -16.43 36.38 -77.35
CA TRP A 61 -17.02 35.57 -78.44
C TRP A 61 -17.20 36.36 -79.75
N ASP A 62 -16.77 37.62 -79.80
CA ASP A 62 -16.94 38.48 -80.98
C ASP A 62 -15.87 38.31 -82.07
N SER A 63 -14.85 37.45 -81.89
CA SER A 63 -13.70 37.40 -82.81
C SER A 63 -13.48 36.09 -83.57
N SER A 64 -14.41 35.13 -83.60
CA SER A 64 -14.19 33.90 -84.39
C SER A 64 -15.37 33.34 -85.19
N CYS A 65 -16.51 34.03 -85.27
CA CYS A 65 -17.64 33.62 -86.13
C CYS A 65 -18.07 34.70 -87.13
N ARG A 66 -17.17 35.63 -87.50
CA ARG A 66 -17.36 36.56 -88.62
C ARG A 66 -16.76 35.99 -89.92
N GLY A 67 -17.09 34.73 -90.21
CA GLY A 67 -16.72 34.04 -91.44
C GLY A 67 -17.95 33.31 -91.99
N SER A 68 -18.58 33.94 -92.98
CA SER A 68 -19.50 33.31 -93.94
C SER A 68 -20.80 32.69 -93.41
N ARG A 69 -21.74 33.54 -92.97
CA ARG A 69 -23.18 33.24 -93.13
C ARG A 69 -23.60 33.56 -94.57
N SER A 70 -23.10 32.78 -95.52
CA SER A 70 -23.75 32.66 -96.82
C SER A 70 -24.50 31.33 -96.78
N THR A 71 -25.77 31.36 -96.40
CA THR A 71 -26.72 30.30 -96.77
C THR A 71 -26.99 30.46 -98.25
N THR A 72 -25.98 30.20 -99.07
CA THR A 72 -26.15 29.94 -100.50
C THR A 72 -27.01 28.69 -100.59
N ILE A 73 -28.23 28.87 -101.07
CA ILE A 73 -29.08 27.75 -101.48
C ILE A 73 -28.26 26.97 -102.50
N PRO A 74 -28.01 25.67 -102.30
CA PRO A 74 -27.17 24.87 -103.19
C PRO A 74 -27.74 24.97 -104.60
N SER A 75 -27.02 25.66 -105.48
CA SER A 75 -27.50 26.01 -106.83
C SER A 75 -27.20 24.87 -107.82
N THR A 76 -26.29 23.97 -107.46
CA THR A 76 -25.95 22.76 -108.22
C THR A 76 -26.30 21.49 -107.45
N ASP A 77 -26.76 20.46 -108.18
CA ASP A 77 -27.12 19.14 -107.61
C ASP A 77 -25.94 18.49 -106.83
N GLY A 78 -24.70 18.82 -107.19
CA GLY A 78 -23.50 18.41 -106.46
C GLY A 78 -23.38 19.03 -105.06
N GLU A 79 -23.69 20.32 -104.89
CA GLU A 79 -23.69 21.03 -103.61
C GLU A 79 -24.81 20.51 -102.69
N LEU A 80 -26.00 20.22 -103.24
CA LEU A 80 -27.10 19.61 -102.49
C LEU A 80 -26.71 18.23 -101.96
N ARG A 81 -26.09 17.38 -102.79
CA ARG A 81 -25.56 16.08 -102.35
C ARG A 81 -24.45 16.22 -101.31
N ALA A 82 -23.59 17.24 -101.40
CA ALA A 82 -22.58 17.53 -100.39
C ALA A 82 -23.20 17.98 -99.05
N ALA A 83 -24.19 18.88 -99.08
CA ALA A 83 -24.92 19.34 -97.90
C ALA A 83 -25.67 18.19 -97.21
N ILE A 84 -26.32 17.30 -97.97
CA ILE A 84 -26.98 16.10 -97.42
C ILE A 84 -25.95 15.17 -96.76
N ARG A 85 -24.77 14.96 -97.37
CA ARG A 85 -23.69 14.15 -96.77
C ARG A 85 -23.14 14.79 -95.50
N ALA A 86 -22.93 16.11 -95.49
CA ALA A 86 -22.47 16.87 -94.33
C ALA A 86 -23.50 16.81 -93.18
N LEU A 87 -24.79 16.99 -93.49
CA LEU A 87 -25.88 16.87 -92.53
C LEU A 87 -25.93 15.45 -91.95
N LYS A 88 -25.91 14.41 -92.78
CA LYS A 88 -25.89 13.00 -92.32
C LYS A 88 -24.67 12.69 -91.44
N SER A 89 -23.50 13.24 -91.77
CA SER A 89 -22.28 13.11 -90.96
C SER A 89 -22.44 13.83 -89.61
N SER A 90 -22.99 15.03 -89.61
CA SER A 90 -23.30 15.81 -88.41
C SER A 90 -24.32 15.09 -87.52
N THR A 91 -25.42 14.59 -88.08
CA THR A 91 -26.42 13.80 -87.34
C THR A 91 -25.80 12.56 -86.71
N ARG A 92 -24.98 11.79 -87.45
CA ARG A 92 -24.25 10.63 -86.88
C ARG A 92 -23.30 11.04 -85.75
N THR A 93 -22.65 12.19 -85.87
CA THR A 93 -21.75 12.73 -84.84
C THR A 93 -22.53 13.13 -83.59
N ILE A 94 -23.68 13.79 -83.76
CA ILE A 94 -24.58 14.17 -82.67
C ILE A 94 -25.12 12.92 -81.99
N GLU A 95 -25.63 11.93 -82.74
CA GLU A 95 -26.10 10.66 -82.18
C GLU A 95 -25.02 9.94 -81.37
N ARG A 96 -23.78 9.89 -81.87
CA ARG A 96 -22.65 9.31 -81.15
C ARG A 96 -22.38 10.08 -79.85
N ARG A 97 -22.37 11.41 -79.88
CA ARG A 97 -22.21 12.26 -78.69
C ARG A 97 -23.35 12.05 -77.69
N THR A 98 -24.59 11.99 -78.13
CA THR A 98 -25.75 11.71 -77.27
C THR A 98 -25.66 10.33 -76.63
N ARG A 99 -25.20 9.30 -77.36
CA ARG A 99 -24.97 7.96 -76.79
C ARG A 99 -23.88 7.99 -75.70
N ILE A 100 -22.77 8.69 -75.95
CA ILE A 100 -21.69 8.86 -74.96
C ILE A 100 -22.20 9.59 -73.72
N LEU A 101 -22.91 10.71 -73.89
CA LEU A 101 -23.48 11.49 -72.77
C LEU A 101 -24.50 10.67 -71.97
N ARG A 102 -25.33 9.85 -72.62
CA ARG A 102 -26.24 8.93 -71.92
C ARG A 102 -25.47 7.86 -71.13
N ALA A 103 -24.40 7.31 -71.69
CA ALA A 103 -23.56 6.34 -70.99
C ALA A 103 -22.83 6.97 -69.79
N GLN A 104 -22.27 8.18 -69.95
CA GLN A 104 -21.65 8.94 -68.87
C GLN A 104 -22.68 9.31 -67.79
N GLY A 105 -23.89 9.74 -68.17
CA GLY A 105 -24.97 10.02 -67.24
C GLY A 105 -25.42 8.79 -66.45
N ALA A 106 -25.46 7.62 -67.08
CA ALA A 106 -25.73 6.36 -66.38
C ALA A 106 -24.61 5.99 -65.40
N GLN A 107 -23.34 6.21 -65.77
CA GLN A 107 -22.19 5.99 -64.89
C GLN A 107 -22.18 6.96 -63.70
N LEU A 108 -22.49 8.24 -63.91
CA LEU A 108 -22.59 9.22 -62.82
C LEU A 108 -23.68 8.84 -61.81
N LYS A 109 -24.85 8.38 -62.28
CA LYS A 109 -25.92 7.86 -61.40
C LYS A 109 -25.44 6.65 -60.60
N GLN A 110 -24.72 5.72 -61.23
CA GLN A 110 -24.13 4.58 -60.51
C GLN A 110 -23.12 5.02 -59.44
N LEU A 111 -22.33 6.06 -59.70
CA LEU A 111 -21.40 6.61 -58.71
C LEU A 111 -22.15 7.29 -57.56
N GLU A 112 -23.22 8.04 -57.84
CA GLU A 112 -24.08 8.64 -56.82
C GLU A 112 -24.77 7.58 -55.94
N ASP A 113 -25.28 6.49 -56.54
CA ASP A 113 -25.86 5.36 -55.81
C ASP A 113 -24.80 4.65 -54.93
N VAL A 114 -23.56 4.54 -55.40
CA VAL A 114 -22.44 3.99 -54.61
C VAL A 114 -22.04 4.94 -53.47
N GLU A 115 -21.97 6.24 -53.72
CA GLU A 115 -21.63 7.25 -52.71
C GLU A 115 -22.69 7.29 -51.60
N THR A 116 -23.97 7.32 -51.95
CA THR A 116 -25.08 7.25 -50.99
C THR A 116 -25.07 5.95 -50.17
N ALA A 117 -24.72 4.83 -50.79
CA ALA A 117 -24.56 3.55 -50.08
C ALA A 117 -23.35 3.56 -49.12
N ILE A 118 -22.24 4.20 -49.50
CA ILE A 118 -21.05 4.38 -48.65
C ILE A 118 -21.41 5.27 -47.45
N ASP A 119 -22.09 6.39 -47.66
CA ASP A 119 -22.45 7.32 -46.59
C ASP A 119 -23.47 6.69 -45.63
N ALA A 120 -24.46 5.96 -46.14
CA ALA A 120 -25.38 5.18 -45.31
C ALA A 120 -24.64 4.12 -44.47
N ARG A 121 -23.59 3.49 -45.02
CA ARG A 121 -22.75 2.55 -44.29
C ARG A 121 -21.93 3.25 -43.20
N LYS A 122 -21.33 4.41 -43.49
CA LYS A 122 -20.57 5.21 -42.51
C LYS A 122 -21.46 5.65 -41.34
N ALA A 123 -22.65 6.21 -41.61
CA ALA A 123 -23.58 6.64 -40.57
C ALA A 123 -24.00 5.48 -39.65
N ARG A 124 -24.25 4.28 -40.21
CA ARG A 124 -24.53 3.08 -39.39
C ARG A 124 -23.34 2.66 -38.55
N GLN A 125 -22.12 2.76 -39.08
CA GLN A 125 -20.91 2.43 -38.35
C GLN A 125 -20.66 3.43 -37.20
N GLU A 126 -20.87 4.71 -37.42
CA GLU A 126 -20.78 5.75 -36.37
C GLU A 126 -21.80 5.48 -35.25
N GLN A 127 -23.07 5.26 -35.59
CA GLN A 127 -24.10 4.90 -34.61
C GLN A 127 -23.75 3.64 -33.79
N TYR A 128 -23.18 2.63 -34.45
CA TYR A 128 -22.72 1.42 -33.78
C TYR A 128 -21.56 1.69 -32.81
N LEU A 129 -20.59 2.53 -33.21
CA LEU A 129 -19.47 2.92 -32.36
C LEU A 129 -19.94 3.74 -31.16
N ASP A 130 -20.86 4.68 -31.36
CA ASP A 130 -21.45 5.48 -30.27
C ASP A 130 -22.22 4.60 -29.28
N GLN A 131 -23.02 3.65 -29.79
CA GLN A 131 -23.74 2.69 -28.94
C GLN A 131 -22.77 1.81 -28.14
N LYS A 132 -21.71 1.31 -28.80
CA LYS A 132 -20.68 0.52 -28.14
C LYS A 132 -19.97 1.33 -27.05
N HIS A 133 -19.58 2.56 -27.36
CA HIS A 133 -18.91 3.45 -26.40
C HIS A 133 -19.82 3.76 -25.20
N ALA A 134 -21.10 4.05 -25.44
CA ALA A 134 -22.07 4.28 -24.37
C ALA A 134 -22.24 3.03 -23.47
N ALA A 135 -22.27 1.83 -24.06
CA ALA A 135 -22.34 0.58 -23.31
C ALA A 135 -21.06 0.34 -22.48
N GLU A 136 -19.87 0.62 -23.04
CA GLU A 136 -18.60 0.51 -22.31
C GLU A 136 -18.52 1.49 -21.14
N VAL A 137 -18.93 2.75 -21.33
CA VAL A 137 -18.98 3.76 -20.26
C VAL A 137 -19.94 3.33 -19.15
N GLN A 138 -21.13 2.82 -19.51
CA GLN A 138 -22.08 2.28 -18.53
C GLN A 138 -21.50 1.08 -17.78
N HIS A 139 -20.82 0.17 -18.48
CA HIS A 139 -20.19 -1.00 -17.87
C HIS A 139 -19.09 -0.59 -16.87
N VAL A 140 -18.21 0.32 -17.25
CA VAL A 140 -17.15 0.84 -16.36
C VAL A 140 -17.76 1.57 -15.15
N LYS A 141 -18.81 2.36 -15.36
CA LYS A 141 -19.52 3.03 -14.26
C LYS A 141 -20.12 2.03 -13.27
N PHE A 142 -20.78 0.99 -13.78
CA PHE A 142 -21.35 -0.07 -12.96
C PHE A 142 -20.28 -0.87 -12.21
N ALA A 143 -19.15 -1.19 -12.86
CA ALA A 143 -18.02 -1.84 -12.21
C ALA A 143 -17.42 -0.98 -11.09
N ASN A 144 -17.27 0.34 -11.31
CA ASN A 144 -16.82 1.27 -10.29
C ASN A 144 -17.79 1.33 -9.11
N GLU A 145 -19.10 1.45 -9.35
CA GLU A 145 -20.12 1.44 -8.29
C GLU A 145 -20.08 0.16 -7.46
N GLN A 146 -19.90 -1.00 -8.09
CA GLN A 146 -19.72 -2.28 -7.38
C GLN A 146 -18.46 -2.29 -6.52
N LEU A 147 -17.33 -1.78 -7.04
CA LEU A 147 -16.08 -1.68 -6.27
C LEU A 147 -16.23 -0.75 -5.07
N PHE A 148 -16.91 0.39 -5.22
CA PHE A 148 -17.19 1.30 -4.11
C PHE A 148 -18.07 0.66 -3.04
N GLU A 149 -19.11 -0.07 -3.43
CA GLU A 149 -19.98 -0.74 -2.47
C GLU A 149 -19.26 -1.89 -1.76
N ALA A 150 -18.45 -2.68 -2.48
CA ALA A 150 -17.59 -3.70 -1.89
C ALA A 150 -16.63 -3.09 -0.87
N LEU A 151 -15.96 -1.98 -1.22
CA LEU A 151 -15.02 -1.30 -0.33
C LEU A 151 -15.72 -0.71 0.90
N ARG A 152 -16.92 -0.13 0.76
CA ARG A 152 -17.74 0.31 1.90
C ARG A 152 -18.13 -0.83 2.82
N SER A 153 -18.54 -1.96 2.26
CA SER A 153 -18.93 -3.13 3.04
C SER A 153 -17.75 -3.68 3.84
N ALA A 154 -16.56 -3.75 3.21
CA ALA A 154 -15.33 -4.19 3.86
C ALA A 154 -14.89 -3.21 4.96
N LEU A 155 -14.92 -1.91 4.68
CA LEU A 155 -14.58 -0.87 5.66
C LEU A 155 -15.55 -0.89 6.86
N ARG A 156 -16.85 -1.04 6.62
CA ARG A 156 -17.85 -1.20 7.69
C ARG A 156 -17.61 -2.46 8.52
N ALA A 157 -17.30 -3.59 7.88
CA ALA A 157 -16.99 -4.84 8.58
C ALA A 157 -15.73 -4.69 9.45
N GLU A 158 -14.69 -4.01 8.96
CA GLU A 158 -13.47 -3.72 9.71
C GLU A 158 -13.74 -2.75 10.88
N PHE A 159 -14.57 -1.72 10.69
CA PHE A 159 -15.01 -0.85 11.78
C PHE A 159 -15.73 -1.64 12.89
N GLU A 160 -16.67 -2.51 12.52
CA GLU A 160 -17.35 -3.38 13.47
C GLU A 160 -16.37 -4.31 14.19
N ARG A 161 -15.36 -4.85 13.47
CA ARG A 161 -14.30 -5.67 14.06
C ARG A 161 -13.50 -4.88 15.10
N ILE A 162 -13.01 -3.68 14.75
CA ILE A 162 -12.28 -2.83 15.70
C ILE A 162 -13.17 -2.45 16.88
N THR A 163 -14.44 -2.12 16.66
CA THR A 163 -15.34 -1.73 17.75
C THR A 163 -15.57 -2.90 18.71
N LYS A 164 -15.69 -4.13 18.20
CA LYS A 164 -15.72 -5.34 19.04
C LYS A 164 -14.41 -5.55 19.78
N GLU A 165 -13.27 -5.41 19.11
CA GLU A 165 -11.94 -5.50 19.74
C GLU A 165 -11.79 -4.47 20.86
N VAL A 166 -12.12 -3.20 20.62
CA VAL A 166 -12.09 -2.11 21.63
C VAL A 166 -12.99 -2.43 22.82
N ARG A 167 -14.23 -2.90 22.60
CA ARG A 167 -15.10 -3.33 23.71
C ARG A 167 -14.48 -4.48 24.51
N SER A 168 -13.86 -5.45 23.84
CA SER A 168 -13.19 -6.57 24.51
C SER A 168 -11.92 -6.14 25.26
N THR A 169 -11.21 -5.11 24.78
CA THR A 169 -9.99 -4.64 25.46
C THR A 169 -10.26 -4.11 26.86
N ALA A 170 -11.42 -3.48 27.09
CA ALA A 170 -11.77 -3.03 28.44
C ALA A 170 -11.82 -4.20 29.43
N ALA A 171 -12.43 -5.33 29.04
CA ALA A 171 -12.49 -6.53 29.87
C ALA A 171 -11.08 -7.13 30.11
N VAL A 172 -10.25 -7.21 29.06
CA VAL A 172 -8.87 -7.71 29.16
C VAL A 172 -8.02 -6.82 30.07
N VAL A 173 -8.16 -5.49 29.98
CA VAL A 173 -7.45 -4.54 30.85
C VAL A 173 -7.88 -4.75 32.30
N THR A 174 -9.17 -4.88 32.58
CA THR A 174 -9.65 -5.11 33.96
C THR A 174 -9.18 -6.45 34.51
N GLU A 175 -9.15 -7.49 33.69
CA GLU A 175 -8.65 -8.80 34.10
C GLU A 175 -7.15 -8.76 34.42
N LEU A 176 -6.36 -8.08 33.58
CA LEU A 176 -4.93 -7.89 33.80
C LEU A 176 -4.66 -7.09 35.09
N LEU A 177 -5.35 -5.97 35.28
CA LEU A 177 -5.16 -5.16 36.49
C LEU A 177 -5.56 -5.94 37.76
N ASN A 178 -6.63 -6.74 37.70
CA ASN A 178 -7.00 -7.61 38.81
C ASN A 178 -5.95 -8.72 39.06
N SER A 179 -5.34 -9.27 38.01
CA SER A 179 -4.25 -10.24 38.17
C SER A 179 -2.99 -9.59 38.75
N ASP A 180 -2.70 -8.36 38.35
CA ASP A 180 -1.57 -7.59 38.84
C ASP A 180 -1.76 -7.22 40.32
N ASP A 181 -2.95 -6.76 40.70
CA ASP A 181 -3.31 -6.47 42.10
C ASP A 181 -3.19 -7.72 42.98
N ARG A 182 -3.59 -8.89 42.46
CA ARG A 182 -3.40 -10.17 43.16
C ARG A 182 -1.92 -10.51 43.33
N ALA A 183 -1.12 -10.38 42.28
CA ALA A 183 0.31 -10.62 42.34
C ALA A 183 1.02 -9.66 43.32
N LEU A 184 0.62 -8.38 43.34
CA LEU A 184 1.11 -7.38 44.29
C LEU A 184 0.69 -7.70 45.73
N SER A 185 -0.52 -8.21 45.94
CA SER A 185 -0.95 -8.73 47.24
C SER A 185 -0.09 -9.91 47.69
N GLU A 186 0.19 -10.86 46.80
CA GLU A 186 1.07 -12.01 47.09
C GLU A 186 2.50 -11.56 47.42
N LEU A 187 3.04 -10.57 46.71
CA LEU A 187 4.33 -9.93 47.00
C LEU A 187 4.34 -9.25 48.38
N ASN A 188 3.28 -8.53 48.71
CA ASN A 188 3.12 -7.89 50.01
C ASN A 188 3.00 -8.92 51.15
N ASP A 189 2.29 -10.02 50.91
CA ASP A 189 2.18 -11.13 51.85
C ASP A 189 3.53 -11.81 52.07
N LEU A 190 4.33 -12.04 51.02
CA LEU A 190 5.69 -12.56 51.11
C LEU A 190 6.61 -11.63 51.92
N SER A 191 6.52 -10.32 51.68
CA SER A 191 7.26 -9.31 52.44
C SER A 191 6.87 -9.34 53.93
N SER A 192 5.57 -9.34 54.22
CA SER A 192 5.05 -9.36 55.60
C SER A 192 5.31 -10.69 56.33
N SER A 193 5.33 -11.82 55.63
CA SER A 193 5.67 -13.14 56.16
C SER A 193 7.16 -13.22 56.50
N SER A 194 8.02 -12.70 55.63
CA SER A 194 9.48 -12.63 55.90
C SER A 194 9.80 -11.79 57.14
N ALA A 195 9.00 -10.75 57.41
CA ALA A 195 9.14 -9.90 58.59
C ALA A 195 8.62 -10.55 59.88
N LYS A 196 7.69 -11.51 59.79
CA LYS A 196 7.08 -12.19 60.94
C LYS A 196 7.79 -13.49 61.34
N GLU A 197 8.34 -14.24 60.39
CA GLU A 197 9.03 -15.52 60.65
C GLU A 197 10.43 -15.32 61.26
N GLY A 198 11.04 -14.17 61.02
CA GLY A 198 12.30 -13.78 61.62
C GLY A 198 12.08 -13.36 63.06
N CYS A 199 12.11 -14.30 64.00
CA CYS A 199 12.53 -13.99 65.37
C CYS A 199 13.78 -13.13 65.22
N GLN A 200 13.68 -11.85 65.61
CA GLN A 200 14.63 -10.78 65.31
C GLN A 200 15.89 -10.99 66.17
N ILE A 201 16.53 -12.14 65.99
CA ILE A 201 17.79 -12.50 66.62
C ILE A 201 18.80 -11.62 65.90
N ASP A 202 19.19 -10.57 66.60
CA ASP A 202 20.34 -9.77 66.23
C ASP A 202 21.57 -10.67 66.27
N LEU A 203 21.97 -11.13 65.09
CA LEU A 203 23.11 -12.00 64.89
C LEU A 203 24.41 -11.34 65.35
N GLU A 204 24.49 -10.01 65.35
CA GLU A 204 25.65 -9.31 65.92
C GLU A 204 25.63 -9.38 67.45
N ALA A 205 24.50 -9.06 68.09
CA ALA A 205 24.37 -9.21 69.54
C ALA A 205 24.60 -10.67 70.00
N LEU A 206 24.18 -11.65 69.21
CA LEU A 206 24.43 -13.07 69.48
C LEU A 206 25.90 -13.43 69.33
N THR A 207 26.57 -12.92 68.30
CA THR A 207 28.02 -13.12 68.09
C THR A 207 28.82 -12.52 69.25
N ASP A 208 28.46 -11.31 69.69
CA ASP A 208 29.08 -10.66 70.85
C ASP A 208 28.87 -11.45 72.14
N ARG A 209 27.68 -12.02 72.32
CA ARG A 209 27.38 -12.87 73.48
C ARG A 209 28.20 -14.16 73.46
N VAL A 210 28.33 -14.82 72.30
CA VAL A 210 29.15 -16.02 72.14
C VAL A 210 30.63 -15.71 72.44
N ASN A 211 31.14 -14.59 71.95
CA ASN A 211 32.52 -14.14 72.22
C ASN A 211 32.75 -13.89 73.72
N LYS A 212 31.81 -13.21 74.40
CA LYS A 212 31.87 -12.97 75.85
C LYS A 212 31.86 -14.26 76.67
N LEU A 213 30.96 -15.20 76.32
CA LEU A 213 30.85 -16.49 77.01
C LEU A 213 32.09 -17.36 76.79
N THR A 214 32.65 -17.36 75.58
CA THR A 214 33.87 -18.12 75.26
C THR A 214 35.07 -17.59 76.05
N ARG A 215 35.22 -16.26 76.17
CA ARG A 215 36.26 -15.64 77.01
C ARG A 215 36.08 -15.94 78.50
N ALA A 216 34.84 -15.90 78.99
CA ALA A 216 34.55 -16.25 80.38
C ALA A 216 34.87 -17.72 80.67
N LEU A 217 34.54 -18.63 79.74
CA LEU A 217 34.85 -20.06 79.88
C LEU A 217 36.36 -20.31 79.89
N GLN A 218 37.11 -19.61 79.03
CA GLN A 218 38.58 -19.65 79.03
C GLN A 218 39.12 -19.22 80.40
N TYR A 219 38.69 -18.06 80.92
CA TYR A 219 39.11 -17.57 82.22
C TYR A 219 38.85 -18.58 83.36
N PHE A 220 37.65 -19.13 83.47
CA PHE A 220 37.32 -20.09 84.53
C PHE A 220 38.08 -21.42 84.41
N ARG A 221 38.26 -21.94 83.18
CA ARG A 221 39.05 -23.17 82.97
C ARG A 221 40.51 -22.93 83.31
N THR A 222 41.08 -21.81 82.90
CA THR A 222 42.46 -21.48 83.23
C THR A 222 42.63 -21.40 84.74
N GLN A 223 41.76 -20.65 85.43
CA GLN A 223 41.84 -20.51 86.88
C GLN A 223 41.75 -21.88 87.57
N THR A 224 40.87 -22.76 87.11
CA THR A 224 40.73 -24.11 87.69
C THR A 224 41.98 -24.97 87.50
N VAL A 225 42.66 -24.86 86.36
CA VAL A 225 43.92 -25.60 86.12
C VAL A 225 45.04 -25.02 86.98
N LYS A 226 45.14 -23.70 87.06
CA LYS A 226 46.09 -22.97 87.92
C LYS A 226 45.91 -23.34 89.40
N ASP A 227 44.68 -23.26 89.91
CA ASP A 227 44.34 -23.62 91.29
C ASP A 227 44.67 -25.10 91.61
N ARG A 228 44.44 -26.02 90.65
CA ARG A 228 44.83 -27.43 90.81
C ARG A 228 46.34 -27.61 90.84
N LEU A 229 47.07 -26.89 89.99
CA LEU A 229 48.52 -26.91 89.95
C LEU A 229 49.10 -26.40 91.28
N ASP A 230 48.58 -25.28 91.79
CA ASP A 230 48.96 -24.71 93.09
C ASP A 230 48.70 -25.68 94.25
N LEU A 231 47.54 -26.34 94.27
CA LEU A 231 47.23 -27.35 95.29
C LEU A 231 48.21 -28.51 95.24
N THR A 232 48.49 -29.07 94.05
CA THR A 232 49.48 -30.16 93.92
C THR A 232 50.90 -29.71 94.27
N TYR A 233 51.26 -28.47 93.95
CA TYR A 233 52.56 -27.90 94.31
C TYR A 233 52.69 -27.78 95.84
N LEU A 234 51.70 -27.21 96.52
CA LEU A 234 51.67 -27.09 97.98
C LEU A 234 51.64 -28.47 98.67
N GLU A 235 50.88 -29.44 98.15
CA GLU A 235 50.88 -30.82 98.65
C GLU A 235 52.26 -31.49 98.46
N SER A 236 52.95 -31.25 97.35
CA SER A 236 54.28 -31.80 97.10
C SER A 236 55.35 -31.17 98.01
N LEU A 237 55.25 -29.86 98.28
CA LEU A 237 56.08 -29.13 99.23
C LEU A 237 55.91 -29.63 100.66
N SER A 238 54.68 -29.99 101.05
CA SER A 238 54.40 -30.54 102.38
C SER A 238 55.03 -31.92 102.62
N ASN A 239 55.45 -32.61 101.55
CA ASN A 239 56.02 -33.96 101.58
C ASN A 239 57.52 -34.01 101.26
N ALA A 240 58.17 -32.89 100.93
CA ALA A 240 59.58 -32.83 100.56
C ALA A 240 60.45 -32.30 101.73
N GLU A 241 61.38 -33.11 102.24
CA GLU A 241 62.43 -32.67 103.17
C GLU A 241 63.67 -32.17 102.41
N ASP A 242 64.08 -30.94 102.71
CA ASP A 242 65.29 -30.20 102.30
C ASP A 242 65.55 -30.05 100.78
N VAL A 243 65.21 -28.87 100.24
CA VAL A 243 65.56 -28.41 98.88
C VAL A 243 66.52 -27.21 98.97
N SER A 244 67.59 -27.23 98.17
CA SER A 244 68.63 -26.20 98.13
C SER A 244 68.18 -24.92 97.42
N ASP A 245 68.64 -23.76 97.91
CA ASP A 245 68.24 -22.41 97.53
C ASP A 245 68.46 -22.08 96.04
N GLY A 246 69.49 -22.66 95.41
CA GLY A 246 69.83 -22.39 93.99
C GLY A 246 68.90 -23.05 92.96
N THR A 247 68.05 -23.98 93.38
CA THR A 247 67.04 -24.65 92.54
C THR A 247 65.67 -23.95 92.55
N LEU A 248 65.45 -23.01 93.48
CA LEU A 248 64.16 -22.33 93.65
C LEU A 248 63.89 -21.27 92.57
N ASP A 249 64.90 -20.46 92.22
CA ASP A 249 64.75 -19.41 91.20
C ASP A 249 64.46 -19.99 89.80
N THR A 250 65.13 -21.10 89.44
CA THR A 250 64.88 -21.79 88.17
C THR A 250 63.48 -22.43 88.12
N VAL A 251 63.02 -22.98 89.25
CA VAL A 251 61.68 -23.57 89.35
C VAL A 251 60.61 -22.48 89.29
N GLN A 252 60.88 -21.28 89.81
CA GLN A 252 59.98 -20.13 89.72
C GLN A 252 59.83 -19.62 88.27
N GLU A 253 60.93 -19.48 87.52
CA GLU A 253 60.88 -19.13 86.10
C GLU A 253 60.13 -20.19 85.27
N ASP A 254 60.39 -21.48 85.53
CA ASP A 254 59.70 -22.59 84.88
C ASP A 254 58.19 -22.59 85.23
N LEU A 255 57.83 -22.24 86.48
CA LEU A 255 56.43 -22.08 86.90
C LEU A 255 55.76 -20.93 86.15
N ASP A 256 56.38 -19.75 86.13
CA ASP A 256 55.83 -18.57 85.45
C ASP A 256 55.65 -18.83 83.94
N SER A 257 56.59 -19.55 83.32
CA SER A 257 56.47 -20.05 81.95
C SER A 257 55.29 -21.02 81.80
N LEU A 258 55.15 -22.01 82.68
CA LEU A 258 54.05 -22.97 82.67
C LEU A 258 52.68 -22.29 82.86
N TYR A 259 52.61 -21.27 83.71
CA TYR A 259 51.41 -20.45 83.93
C TYR A 259 50.93 -19.75 82.65
N SER A 260 51.87 -19.24 81.86
CA SER A 260 51.57 -18.64 80.55
C SER A 260 51.18 -19.68 79.50
N GLU A 261 51.82 -20.85 79.50
CA GLU A 261 51.48 -21.94 78.58
C GLU A 261 50.10 -22.54 78.90
N ILE A 262 49.70 -22.60 80.17
CA ILE A 262 48.34 -22.99 80.58
C ILE A 262 47.30 -22.03 79.99
N ASP A 263 47.55 -20.72 80.00
CA ASP A 263 46.65 -19.72 79.40
C ASP A 263 46.45 -19.98 77.90
N ASP A 264 47.55 -20.26 77.19
CA ASP A 264 47.55 -20.52 75.75
C ASP A 264 46.89 -21.85 75.39
N VAL A 265 47.23 -22.94 76.10
CA VAL A 265 46.68 -24.28 75.86
C VAL A 265 45.19 -24.32 76.20
N VAL A 266 44.78 -23.77 77.35
CA VAL A 266 43.35 -23.69 77.70
C VAL A 266 42.60 -22.79 76.72
N GLY A 267 43.21 -21.69 76.30
CA GLY A 267 42.68 -20.82 75.24
C GLY A 267 42.43 -21.57 73.94
N MET A 268 43.41 -22.36 73.49
CA MET A 268 43.31 -23.15 72.27
C MET A 268 42.24 -24.25 72.39
N VAL A 269 42.16 -24.96 73.52
CA VAL A 269 41.14 -26.01 73.75
C VAL A 269 39.74 -25.41 73.79
N VAL A 270 39.53 -24.29 74.51
CA VAL A 270 38.22 -23.62 74.56
C VAL A 270 37.82 -23.05 73.21
N ALA A 271 38.77 -22.47 72.47
CA ALA A 271 38.54 -22.02 71.11
C ALA A 271 38.18 -23.20 70.19
N GLN A 272 38.85 -24.35 70.29
CA GLN A 272 38.60 -25.50 69.44
C GLN A 272 37.27 -26.21 69.75
N GLU A 273 36.97 -26.46 71.02
CA GLU A 273 35.77 -27.20 71.43
C GLU A 273 34.48 -26.38 71.25
N HIS A 274 34.53 -25.09 71.58
CA HIS A 274 33.33 -24.25 71.70
C HIS A 274 33.36 -23.02 70.78
N GLY A 275 34.48 -22.30 70.73
CA GLY A 275 34.58 -21.05 69.96
C GLY A 275 34.38 -21.27 68.46
N ASN A 276 35.16 -22.17 67.87
CA ASN A 276 35.18 -22.46 66.44
C ASN A 276 33.88 -23.10 65.97
N THR A 277 33.33 -24.03 66.75
CA THR A 277 32.07 -24.72 66.42
C THR A 277 30.88 -23.76 66.43
N LEU A 278 30.77 -22.90 67.46
CA LEU A 278 29.73 -21.87 67.52
C LEU A 278 29.91 -20.80 66.44
N HIS A 279 31.15 -20.38 66.17
CA HIS A 279 31.42 -19.39 65.12
C HIS A 279 31.08 -19.93 63.72
N ALA A 280 31.42 -21.19 63.43
CA ALA A 280 31.04 -21.86 62.19
C ALA A 280 29.51 -21.94 62.05
N ALA A 281 28.80 -22.36 63.10
CA ALA A 281 27.34 -22.40 63.09
C ALA A 281 26.71 -21.01 62.85
N LEU A 282 27.25 -19.95 63.47
CA LEU A 282 26.79 -18.58 63.24
C LEU A 282 27.07 -18.12 61.80
N GLN A 283 28.21 -18.47 61.24
CA GLN A 283 28.52 -18.16 59.83
C GLN A 283 27.58 -18.89 58.88
N ASP A 284 27.25 -20.15 59.14
CA ASP A 284 26.30 -20.93 58.34
C ASP A 284 24.90 -20.32 58.39
N VAL A 285 24.42 -19.93 59.57
CA VAL A 285 23.14 -19.20 59.71
C VAL A 285 23.16 -17.88 58.94
N ARG A 286 24.26 -17.11 59.00
CA ARG A 286 24.42 -15.88 58.19
C ARG A 286 24.38 -16.18 56.69
N ARG A 287 25.01 -17.26 56.23
CA ARG A 287 25.02 -17.66 54.82
C ARG A 287 23.63 -18.04 54.34
N VAL A 288 22.92 -18.89 55.08
CA VAL A 288 21.54 -19.30 54.77
C VAL A 288 20.62 -18.09 54.73
N ARG A 289 20.68 -17.20 55.73
CA ARG A 289 19.87 -15.97 55.75
C ARG A 289 20.12 -15.08 54.54
N LYS A 290 21.38 -14.84 54.18
CA LYS A 290 21.74 -14.08 52.97
C LYS A 290 21.25 -14.76 51.70
N GLN A 291 21.30 -16.09 51.65
CA GLN A 291 20.81 -16.85 50.50
C GLN A 291 19.29 -16.78 50.35
N ASP A 292 18.56 -16.88 51.46
CA ASP A 292 17.09 -16.77 51.46
C ASP A 292 16.63 -15.35 51.11
N GLU A 293 17.31 -14.32 51.62
CA GLU A 293 17.08 -12.92 51.23
C GLU A 293 17.34 -12.71 49.73
N ARG A 294 18.42 -13.28 49.18
CA ARG A 294 18.68 -13.23 47.73
C ARG A 294 17.60 -13.93 46.92
N ARG A 295 17.13 -15.11 47.37
CA ARG A 295 16.05 -15.85 46.70
C ARG A 295 14.73 -15.08 46.73
N LEU A 296 14.41 -14.46 47.86
CA LEU A 296 13.24 -13.60 48.00
C LEU A 296 13.35 -12.41 47.04
N ASN A 297 14.48 -11.71 47.04
CA ASN A 297 14.72 -10.58 46.14
C ASN A 297 14.63 -10.99 44.66
N GLN A 298 15.18 -12.13 44.27
CA GLN A 298 15.06 -12.66 42.90
C GLN A 298 13.62 -12.97 42.52
N ARG A 299 12.83 -13.52 43.46
CA ARG A 299 11.41 -13.79 43.21
C ARG A 299 10.61 -12.49 43.07
N VAL A 300 10.88 -11.51 43.92
CA VAL A 300 10.26 -10.18 43.87
C VAL A 300 10.59 -9.50 42.54
N ASP A 301 11.87 -9.46 42.18
CA ASP A 301 12.36 -8.88 40.93
C ASP A 301 11.72 -9.55 39.71
N GLY A 302 11.72 -10.89 39.66
CA GLY A 302 11.10 -11.65 38.58
C GLY A 302 9.59 -11.40 38.44
N GLN A 303 8.87 -11.30 39.56
CA GLN A 303 7.44 -10.94 39.54
C GLN A 303 7.23 -9.51 39.04
N LEU A 304 8.00 -8.53 39.51
CA LEU A 304 7.92 -7.14 39.06
C LEU A 304 8.25 -7.01 37.56
N CYS A 305 9.26 -7.73 37.06
CA CYS A 305 9.56 -7.80 35.63
C CYS A 305 8.36 -8.35 34.86
N SER A 306 7.75 -9.45 35.30
CA SER A 306 6.60 -10.05 34.63
C SER A 306 5.38 -9.12 34.56
N LEU A 307 5.11 -8.37 35.63
CA LEU A 307 4.05 -7.35 35.67
C LEU A 307 4.35 -6.22 34.69
N THR A 308 5.59 -5.75 34.67
CA THR A 308 6.03 -4.68 33.76
C THR A 308 5.90 -5.11 32.29
N ASP A 309 6.33 -6.34 31.96
CA ASP A 309 6.22 -6.89 30.62
C ASP A 309 4.78 -7.03 30.16
N ALA A 310 3.88 -7.45 31.05
CA ALA A 310 2.46 -7.57 30.75
C ALA A 310 1.82 -6.20 30.43
N VAL A 311 2.14 -5.17 31.22
CA VAL A 311 1.68 -3.79 30.98
C VAL A 311 2.26 -3.24 29.66
N VAL A 312 3.55 -3.46 29.39
CA VAL A 312 4.19 -3.03 28.13
C VAL A 312 3.54 -3.70 26.92
N HIS A 313 3.27 -5.01 27.00
CA HIS A 313 2.59 -5.73 25.94
C HIS A 313 1.17 -5.21 25.71
N LEU A 314 0.42 -4.93 26.78
CA LEU A 314 -0.91 -4.34 26.69
C LEU A 314 -0.88 -2.94 26.07
N ALA A 315 0.09 -2.10 26.43
CA ALA A 315 0.28 -0.76 25.85
C ALA A 315 0.53 -0.84 24.34
N LYS A 316 1.46 -1.71 23.89
CA LYS A 316 1.73 -1.94 22.46
C LYS A 316 0.48 -2.39 21.71
N ARG A 317 -0.31 -3.30 22.31
CA ARG A 317 -1.57 -3.75 21.73
C ARG A 317 -2.57 -2.61 21.59
N LEU A 318 -2.74 -1.77 22.61
CA LEU A 318 -3.63 -0.61 22.55
C LEU A 318 -3.18 0.42 21.49
N GLU A 319 -1.88 0.68 21.38
CA GLU A 319 -1.32 1.56 20.35
C GLU A 319 -1.60 1.03 18.94
N SER A 320 -1.43 -0.29 18.72
CA SER A 320 -1.76 -0.93 17.44
C SER A 320 -3.24 -0.82 17.09
N LEU A 321 -4.14 -0.92 18.09
CA LEU A 321 -5.58 -0.74 17.89
C LEU A 321 -5.92 0.72 17.58
N GLN A 322 -5.27 1.66 18.25
CA GLN A 322 -5.45 3.08 18.00
C GLN A 322 -4.99 3.48 16.61
N SER A 323 -3.80 3.04 16.17
CA SER A 323 -3.30 3.33 14.82
C SER A 323 -4.21 2.73 13.76
N ARG A 324 -4.67 1.48 13.95
CA ARG A 324 -5.64 0.85 13.04
C ARG A 324 -6.96 1.60 12.98
N ARG A 325 -7.46 2.10 14.12
CA ARG A 325 -8.69 2.93 14.17
C ARG A 325 -8.52 4.25 13.40
N LEU A 326 -7.39 4.93 13.57
CA LEU A 326 -7.10 6.18 12.86
C LEU A 326 -7.01 5.95 11.35
N ASN A 327 -6.30 4.90 10.93
CA ASN A 327 -6.18 4.55 9.51
C ASN A 327 -7.54 4.24 8.88
N LEU A 328 -8.44 3.51 9.58
CA LEU A 328 -9.80 3.29 9.08
C LEU A 328 -10.61 4.59 8.95
N HIS A 329 -10.46 5.53 9.89
CA HIS A 329 -11.12 6.83 9.79
C HIS A 329 -10.60 7.67 8.62
N ASP A 330 -9.29 7.64 8.36
CA ASP A 330 -8.70 8.30 7.20
C ASP A 330 -9.22 7.69 5.89
N LEU A 331 -9.25 6.35 5.79
CA LEU A 331 -9.82 5.67 4.63
C LEU A 331 -11.31 5.97 4.43
N ASP A 332 -12.11 6.05 5.50
CA ASP A 332 -13.52 6.45 5.42
C ASP A 332 -13.68 7.89 4.92
N PHE A 333 -12.83 8.80 5.39
CA PHE A 333 -12.80 10.19 4.95
C PHE A 333 -12.45 10.29 3.46
N GLN A 334 -11.40 9.58 3.02
CA GLN A 334 -11.00 9.54 1.60
C GLN A 334 -12.12 8.96 0.72
N LEU A 335 -12.80 7.90 1.16
CA LEU A 335 -13.93 7.31 0.45
C LEU A 335 -15.07 8.32 0.27
N LYS A 336 -15.44 9.04 1.33
CA LYS A 336 -16.45 10.09 1.29
C LYS A 336 -16.08 11.23 0.33
N HIS A 337 -14.80 11.54 0.18
CA HIS A 337 -14.33 12.55 -0.75
C HIS A 337 -14.35 12.07 -2.22
N LEU A 338 -14.16 10.78 -2.48
CA LEU A 338 -14.22 10.20 -3.83
C LEU A 338 -15.65 10.02 -4.35
N GLU A 339 -16.63 9.87 -3.45
CA GLU A 339 -18.05 9.72 -3.80
C GLU A 339 -18.64 10.89 -4.63
N PRO A 340 -18.46 12.18 -4.28
CA PRO A 340 -18.99 13.27 -5.09
C PRO A 340 -18.33 13.36 -6.46
N SER A 341 -17.05 13.01 -6.59
CA SER A 341 -16.31 13.05 -7.86
C SER A 341 -16.80 12.00 -8.87
N THR A 342 -17.32 10.86 -8.39
CA THR A 342 -17.88 9.81 -9.25
C THR A 342 -19.36 10.05 -9.60
N ARG A 343 -20.09 10.78 -8.75
CA ARG A 343 -21.50 11.16 -9.02
C ARG A 343 -21.65 12.41 -9.88
N SER A 344 -20.70 13.35 -9.85
CA SER A 344 -20.79 14.62 -10.59
C SER A 344 -20.37 14.56 -12.06
N ASN A 345 -19.84 13.43 -12.56
CA ASN A 345 -19.71 13.15 -14.00
C ASN A 345 -21.08 12.82 -14.62
N THR A 346 -22.06 13.71 -14.42
CA THR A 346 -23.33 13.71 -15.11
C THR A 346 -23.17 14.42 -16.44
N LYS A 347 -23.22 13.60 -17.51
CA LYS A 347 -23.24 13.95 -18.94
C LYS A 347 -21.93 14.55 -19.45
N PRO A 348 -21.16 13.82 -20.28
CA PRO A 348 -20.47 14.52 -21.34
C PRO A 348 -21.57 15.24 -22.13
N ILE A 349 -21.60 16.57 -22.06
CA ILE A 349 -22.31 17.38 -23.03
C ILE A 349 -21.58 17.10 -24.34
N VAL A 350 -22.01 16.04 -25.03
CA VAL A 350 -21.83 15.92 -26.47
C VAL A 350 -22.84 16.91 -27.01
N ASP A 351 -22.40 18.15 -27.19
CA ASP A 351 -23.15 19.14 -27.96
C ASP A 351 -23.37 18.52 -29.34
N GLN A 352 -24.58 18.02 -29.55
CA GLN A 352 -25.10 17.71 -30.87
C GLN A 352 -25.18 19.04 -31.62
N ALA A 353 -24.12 19.36 -32.36
CA ALA A 353 -24.16 20.35 -33.42
C ALA A 353 -25.12 19.81 -34.50
N GLY A 354 -26.38 20.23 -34.41
CA GLY A 354 -27.37 20.06 -35.45
C GLY A 354 -26.94 20.76 -36.73
N ALA A 355 -27.10 20.03 -37.83
CA ALA A 355 -27.23 20.40 -39.24
C ALA A 355 -27.39 21.91 -39.53
N GLU A 356 -26.78 22.51 -40.55
CA GLU A 356 -26.79 22.11 -41.96
C GLU A 356 -25.66 22.80 -42.76
N SER A 357 -25.28 22.12 -43.86
CA SER A 357 -24.88 22.67 -45.17
C SER A 357 -23.56 22.10 -45.70
N LYS A 358 -23.71 21.38 -46.82
CA LYS A 358 -22.64 21.00 -47.72
C LYS A 358 -22.06 22.28 -48.32
N ASP A 359 -20.79 22.57 -48.03
CA ASP A 359 -19.83 22.83 -49.09
C ASP A 359 -18.41 22.56 -48.62
N ILE A 360 -17.76 21.74 -49.46
CA ILE A 360 -16.47 21.09 -49.38
C ILE A 360 -15.40 22.05 -48.87
N ILE A 361 -15.08 21.94 -47.58
CA ILE A 361 -13.78 22.11 -46.90
C ILE A 361 -14.06 21.64 -45.47
N ASP A 362 -13.18 20.78 -44.97
CA ASP A 362 -13.24 20.11 -43.67
C ASP A 362 -13.79 21.03 -42.55
N PRO A 363 -14.91 20.70 -41.88
CA PRO A 363 -15.57 21.58 -40.90
C PRO A 363 -14.68 21.92 -39.69
N ALA A 364 -13.72 21.06 -39.36
CA ALA A 364 -12.69 21.36 -38.37
C ALA A 364 -11.74 22.49 -38.84
N ALA A 365 -11.40 22.52 -40.13
CA ALA A 365 -10.58 23.58 -40.71
C ALA A 365 -11.33 24.92 -40.77
N LYS A 366 -12.63 24.93 -41.12
CA LYS A 366 -13.46 26.14 -41.09
C LYS A 366 -13.68 26.67 -39.67
N ALA A 367 -13.89 25.81 -38.68
CA ALA A 367 -14.02 26.21 -37.27
C ALA A 367 -12.72 26.84 -36.74
N LEU A 368 -11.56 26.28 -37.07
CA LEU A 368 -10.26 26.87 -36.75
C LEU A 368 -10.03 28.22 -37.46
N ILE A 369 -10.35 28.31 -38.75
CA ILE A 369 -10.21 29.57 -39.53
C ILE A 369 -11.11 30.68 -38.98
N HIS A 370 -12.32 30.35 -38.51
CA HIS A 370 -13.26 31.30 -37.92
C HIS A 370 -12.88 31.69 -36.49
N HIS A 371 -12.35 30.76 -35.68
CA HIS A 371 -11.91 31.04 -34.31
C HIS A 371 -10.56 31.80 -34.27
N LEU A 372 -9.78 31.72 -35.35
CA LEU A 372 -8.55 32.47 -35.58
C LEU A 372 -8.77 33.81 -36.33
N GLY A 373 -10.03 34.17 -36.65
CA GLY A 373 -10.39 35.47 -37.22
C GLY A 373 -10.02 35.70 -38.69
N ILE A 374 -9.64 34.66 -39.44
CA ILE A 374 -9.12 34.80 -40.80
C ILE A 374 -10.28 34.77 -41.80
N THR A 375 -10.98 35.89 -41.98
CA THR A 375 -12.03 36.03 -43.00
C THR A 375 -11.44 36.38 -44.37
N ALA A 376 -11.72 35.52 -45.36
CA ALA A 376 -11.33 35.66 -46.76
C ALA A 376 -12.13 36.81 -47.42
N GLY A 377 -11.64 38.03 -47.23
CA GLY A 377 -12.11 39.22 -47.92
C GLY A 377 -10.92 40.10 -48.28
N SER A 378 -10.63 40.17 -49.57
CA SER A 378 -9.90 41.20 -50.33
C SER A 378 -8.66 41.88 -49.72
N GLY A 379 -7.51 41.71 -50.38
CA GLY A 379 -6.48 42.75 -50.56
C GLY A 379 -5.27 42.75 -49.63
N ASP A 380 -4.18 42.12 -50.09
CA ASP A 380 -2.73 42.39 -49.91
C ASP A 380 -2.10 42.75 -48.54
N ARG A 381 -2.86 42.88 -47.45
CA ARG A 381 -2.31 43.03 -46.08
C ARG A 381 -2.39 41.75 -45.23
N LYS A 382 -3.14 40.74 -45.68
CA LYS A 382 -3.49 39.52 -44.90
C LYS A 382 -2.48 38.37 -44.99
N THR A 383 -1.51 38.44 -45.90
CA THR A 383 -0.44 37.43 -45.99
C THR A 383 0.53 37.50 -44.81
N SER A 384 0.75 38.68 -44.22
CA SER A 384 1.56 38.82 -43.00
C SER A 384 0.86 38.29 -41.74
N GLU A 385 -0.46 38.45 -41.62
CA GLU A 385 -1.21 37.94 -40.46
C GLU A 385 -1.38 36.43 -40.51
N THR A 386 -1.62 35.86 -41.69
CA THR A 386 -1.65 34.40 -41.87
C THR A 386 -0.29 33.77 -41.60
N ALA A 387 0.81 34.39 -42.06
CA ALA A 387 2.17 33.96 -41.73
C ALA A 387 2.45 34.01 -40.21
N ALA A 388 1.99 35.07 -39.53
CA ALA A 388 2.12 35.20 -38.07
C ALA A 388 1.35 34.11 -37.32
N ILE A 389 0.13 33.80 -37.75
CA ILE A 389 -0.70 32.75 -37.13
C ILE A 389 -0.13 31.36 -37.38
N THR A 390 0.41 31.08 -38.58
CA THR A 390 1.14 29.82 -38.81
C THR A 390 2.40 29.72 -37.97
N GLY A 391 3.09 30.84 -37.68
CA GLY A 391 4.20 30.88 -36.74
C GLY A 391 3.76 30.51 -35.32
N GLN A 392 2.67 31.10 -34.83
CA GLN A 392 2.13 30.80 -33.50
C GLN A 392 1.65 29.34 -33.36
N LEU A 393 1.05 28.78 -34.41
CA LEU A 393 0.63 27.37 -34.41
C LEU A 393 1.85 26.45 -34.37
N HIS A 394 2.91 26.80 -35.10
CA HIS A 394 4.15 26.02 -35.09
C HIS A 394 4.85 26.11 -33.72
N ASP A 395 4.86 27.28 -33.08
CA ASP A 395 5.40 27.48 -31.73
C ASP A 395 4.59 26.70 -30.68
N LEU A 396 3.27 26.67 -30.79
CA LEU A 396 2.42 25.86 -29.91
C LEU A 396 2.66 24.36 -30.12
N SER A 397 2.81 23.91 -31.37
CA SER A 397 3.15 22.52 -31.68
C SER A 397 4.51 22.15 -31.08
N LEU A 398 5.52 23.01 -31.26
CA LEU A 398 6.84 22.82 -30.67
C LEU A 398 6.78 22.80 -29.13
N SER A 399 5.97 23.67 -28.53
CA SER A 399 5.77 23.70 -27.08
C SER A 399 5.14 22.41 -26.55
N LEU A 400 4.11 21.90 -27.23
CA LEU A 400 3.46 20.64 -26.87
C LEU A 400 4.37 19.44 -27.06
N ASP A 401 5.17 19.41 -28.14
CA ASP A 401 6.16 18.37 -28.38
C ASP A 401 7.27 18.40 -27.33
N CYS A 402 7.77 19.58 -26.97
CA CYS A 402 8.74 19.74 -25.88
C CYS A 402 8.16 19.31 -24.53
N GLN A 403 6.90 19.66 -24.25
CA GLN A 403 6.24 19.32 -23.00
C GLN A 403 5.95 17.81 -22.91
N SER A 404 5.50 17.20 -24.00
CA SER A 404 5.27 15.75 -24.04
C SER A 404 6.58 14.96 -23.90
N ALA A 405 7.66 15.38 -24.58
CA ALA A 405 8.99 14.80 -24.40
C ALA A 405 9.50 14.95 -22.96
N GLY A 406 9.29 16.12 -22.34
CA GLY A 406 9.64 16.37 -20.94
C GLY A 406 8.86 15.48 -19.97
N ASN A 407 7.56 15.25 -20.23
CA ASN A 407 6.74 14.35 -19.43
C ASN A 407 7.20 12.89 -19.55
N VAL A 408 7.54 12.44 -20.77
CA VAL A 408 8.08 11.09 -21.00
C VAL A 408 9.41 10.90 -20.26
N LEU A 409 10.32 11.88 -20.31
CA LEU A 409 11.58 11.85 -19.56
C LEU A 409 11.37 11.76 -18.05
N ARG A 410 10.41 12.52 -17.51
CA ARG A 410 10.08 12.47 -16.07
C ARG A 410 9.53 11.10 -15.67
N ILE A 411 8.68 10.48 -16.50
CA ILE A 411 8.16 9.14 -16.25
C ILE A 411 9.29 8.10 -16.26
N LEU A 412 10.22 8.18 -17.21
CA LEU A 412 11.38 7.29 -17.26
C LEU A 412 12.27 7.45 -16.01
N GLN A 413 12.55 8.68 -15.57
CA GLN A 413 13.32 8.94 -14.36
C GLN A 413 12.66 8.36 -13.10
N LEU A 414 11.34 8.52 -12.96
CA LEU A 414 10.58 7.93 -11.84
C LEU A 414 10.62 6.40 -11.88
N SER A 415 10.56 5.81 -13.07
CA SER A 415 10.68 4.37 -13.26
C SER A 415 12.07 3.85 -12.83
N ASP A 416 13.15 4.54 -13.23
CA ASP A 416 14.52 4.18 -12.86
C ASP A 416 14.74 4.30 -11.34
N GLN A 417 14.22 5.37 -10.72
CA GLN A 417 14.27 5.54 -9.27
C GLN A 417 13.52 4.43 -8.53
N ALA A 418 12.33 4.05 -9.01
CA ALA A 418 11.56 2.94 -8.46
C ALA A 418 12.27 1.59 -8.63
N ALA A 419 12.98 1.37 -9.74
CA ALA A 419 13.81 0.19 -9.95
C ALA A 419 15.00 0.15 -8.96
N ALA A 420 15.69 1.27 -8.76
CA ALA A 420 16.79 1.37 -7.79
C ALA A 420 16.33 1.11 -6.35
N MET A 421 15.18 1.66 -5.95
CA MET A 421 14.60 1.41 -4.63
C MET A 421 14.24 -0.06 -4.41
N ARG A 422 13.68 -0.73 -5.43
CA ARG A 422 13.39 -2.17 -5.38
C ARG A 422 14.67 -2.99 -5.25
N GLY A 423 15.72 -2.65 -6.01
CA GLY A 423 17.03 -3.29 -5.88
C GLY A 423 17.62 -3.17 -4.48
N ALA A 424 17.58 -1.98 -3.88
CA ALA A 424 18.05 -1.75 -2.51
C ALA A 424 17.22 -2.51 -1.47
N ALA A 425 15.90 -2.61 -1.65
CA ALA A 425 15.05 -3.38 -0.76
C ALA A 425 15.37 -4.89 -0.83
N VAL A 426 15.52 -5.43 -2.05
CA VAL A 426 15.92 -6.83 -2.26
C VAL A 426 17.29 -7.11 -1.65
N GLN A 427 18.25 -6.19 -1.79
CA GLN A 427 19.56 -6.35 -1.17
C GLN A 427 19.46 -6.39 0.36
N ARG A 428 18.70 -5.48 0.99
CA ARG A 428 18.51 -5.52 2.45
C ARG A 428 17.86 -6.82 2.92
N THR A 429 16.89 -7.34 2.18
CA THR A 429 16.29 -8.63 2.50
C THR A 429 17.27 -9.78 2.30
N SER A 430 18.12 -9.70 1.27
CA SER A 430 19.18 -10.67 1.03
C SER A 430 20.23 -10.64 2.13
N ASP A 431 20.62 -9.46 2.61
CA ASP A 431 21.58 -9.30 3.70
C ASP A 431 21.00 -9.77 5.04
N ALA A 432 19.69 -9.59 5.26
CA ALA A 432 18.99 -10.10 6.43
C ALA A 432 18.74 -11.62 6.39
N LEU A 433 18.62 -12.19 5.19
CA LEU A 433 18.46 -13.63 4.96
C LEU A 433 19.78 -14.37 4.74
N ALA A 434 20.87 -13.64 4.50
CA ALA A 434 22.18 -14.22 4.43
C ALA A 434 22.43 -14.95 5.76
N PRO A 435 22.78 -16.24 5.73
CA PRO A 435 23.01 -17.00 6.94
C PRO A 435 24.10 -16.27 7.72
N HIS A 436 23.71 -15.64 8.81
CA HIS A 436 24.65 -15.08 9.77
C HIS A 436 25.47 -16.27 10.25
N HIS A 437 26.68 -16.45 9.72
CA HIS A 437 27.62 -17.49 10.12
C HIS A 437 27.88 -17.54 11.64
N SER A 438 27.51 -16.47 12.36
CA SER A 438 27.43 -16.45 13.83
C SER A 438 26.47 -17.51 14.38
N TYR A 439 25.24 -17.60 13.86
CA TYR A 439 24.26 -18.57 14.36
C TYR A 439 24.60 -20.01 13.95
N GLU A 440 25.24 -20.22 12.80
CA GLU A 440 25.76 -21.55 12.44
C GLU A 440 26.91 -22.00 13.36
N LEU A 441 27.79 -21.07 13.76
CA LEU A 441 28.84 -21.34 14.74
C LEU A 441 28.24 -21.65 16.11
N ASP A 442 27.30 -20.84 16.58
CA ASP A 442 26.63 -21.04 17.87
C ASP A 442 25.84 -22.36 17.91
N VAL A 443 25.16 -22.72 16.81
CA VAL A 443 24.46 -24.01 16.70
C VAL A 443 25.44 -25.18 16.70
N ARG A 444 26.58 -25.05 16.00
CA ARG A 444 27.61 -26.09 15.97
C ARG A 444 28.29 -26.28 17.32
N GLU A 445 28.55 -25.18 18.04
CA GLU A 445 29.09 -25.21 19.40
C GLU A 445 28.08 -25.85 20.38
N LEU A 446 26.79 -25.55 20.22
CA LEU A 446 25.72 -26.18 21.00
C LEU A 446 25.61 -27.68 20.71
N GLU A 447 25.73 -28.09 19.44
CA GLU A 447 25.75 -29.50 19.03
C GLU A 447 26.95 -30.25 19.64
N GLU A 448 28.14 -29.64 19.64
CA GLU A 448 29.33 -30.20 20.29
C GLU A 448 29.16 -30.32 21.81
N MET A 449 28.59 -29.32 22.48
CA MET A 449 28.28 -29.40 23.92
C MET A 449 27.28 -30.51 24.24
N ILE A 450 26.24 -30.69 23.42
CA ILE A 450 25.24 -31.75 23.60
C ILE A 450 25.90 -33.13 23.40
N ALA A 451 26.76 -33.28 22.40
CA ALA A 451 27.50 -34.51 22.16
C ALA A 451 28.43 -34.84 23.34
N ALA A 452 29.17 -33.86 23.85
CA ALA A 452 30.04 -34.01 25.01
C ALA A 452 29.26 -34.44 26.26
N ALA A 453 28.16 -33.74 26.59
CA ALA A 453 27.30 -34.06 27.72
C ALA A 453 26.70 -35.47 27.61
N LYS A 454 26.34 -35.91 26.40
CA LYS A 454 25.85 -37.27 26.16
C LYS A 454 26.93 -38.33 26.44
N THR A 455 28.17 -38.09 26.04
CA THR A 455 29.27 -39.03 26.35
C THR A 455 29.64 -39.07 27.84
N GLU A 456 29.52 -37.95 28.55
CA GLU A 456 29.73 -37.88 30.01
C GLU A 456 28.68 -38.71 30.76
N THR A 457 27.40 -38.58 30.36
CA THR A 457 26.30 -39.35 30.97
C THR A 457 26.40 -40.85 30.68
N GLU A 458 26.87 -41.25 29.50
CA GLU A 458 27.11 -42.67 29.17
C GLU A 458 28.29 -43.27 29.98
N ARG A 459 29.28 -42.45 30.39
CA ARG A 459 30.41 -42.88 31.24
C ARG A 459 30.08 -42.98 32.73
N GLY A 460 29.11 -42.22 33.23
CA GLY A 460 28.73 -42.21 34.65
C GLY A 460 27.80 -43.37 35.08
N ILE A 461 27.40 -44.25 34.14
CA ILE A 461 26.43 -45.34 34.37
C ILE A 461 27.11 -46.72 34.48
N THR A 462 28.44 -46.79 34.38
CA THR A 462 29.23 -48.01 34.68
C THR A 462 29.91 -47.88 36.03
#